data_AF-A0A811NLP9-F1
#
_entry.id   AF-A0A811NLP9-F1
#
_cell.length_a   1.000
_cell.length_b   1.000
_cell.length_c   1.000
_cell.angle_alpha   90.00
_cell.angle_beta   90.00
_cell.angle_gamma   90.00
#
_symmetry.space_group_name_H-M   'P 1'
#
loop_
_entity.id
_entity.type
_entity.pdbx_description
1 polymer ?
#
loop_
_entity_poly.entity_id
_entity_poly.type
_entity_poly.pdbx_seq_one_letter_code
_entity_poly.pdbx_strand_id
1 'polypeptide(L)'
;MQMILGDKSILDLMGADHKRIHGVMAELLKLDMLRLYMGKIDGEVRRHLDECWAGQRIITVMPLIKRLTFDIISLLLFSLGQSPLQDALAADFACIMDGIWAIPMNLPFTAFR
;
A
#
# COMPACT_ATOMS: atom_id res chain seq x y z
N MET A 1 13.14 -1.83 -10.51
CA MET A 1 11.91 -1.04 -10.28
C MET A 1 10.86 -1.33 -11.35
N GLN A 2 11.13 -1.06 -12.63
CA GLN A 2 10.20 -1.32 -13.74
C GLN A 2 9.59 -2.73 -13.79
N MET A 3 10.37 -3.79 -13.49
CA MET A 3 9.86 -5.17 -13.48
C MET A 3 8.74 -5.40 -12.46
N ILE A 4 8.71 -4.62 -11.37
CA ILE A 4 7.77 -4.78 -10.26
C ILE A 4 6.66 -3.72 -10.31
N LEU A 5 7.01 -2.47 -10.60
CA LEU A 5 6.07 -1.34 -10.60
C LEU A 5 5.54 -0.96 -11.99
N GLY A 6 6.10 -1.54 -13.05
CA GLY A 6 5.80 -1.19 -14.43
C GLY A 6 6.54 0.05 -14.93
N ASP A 7 6.68 0.14 -16.24
CA ASP A 7 7.32 1.26 -16.97
C ASP A 7 6.57 2.59 -16.86
N LYS A 8 5.28 2.55 -16.47
CA LYS A 8 4.43 3.72 -16.21
C LYS A 8 4.40 4.14 -14.74
N SER A 9 5.26 3.56 -13.90
CA SER A 9 5.41 3.99 -12.50
C SER A 9 5.85 5.45 -12.42
N ILE A 10 5.29 6.21 -11.47
CA ILE A 10 5.71 7.61 -11.22
C ILE A 10 7.22 7.74 -10.94
N LEU A 11 7.84 6.67 -10.42
CA LEU A 11 9.27 6.61 -10.14
C LEU A 11 10.13 6.49 -11.41
N ASP A 12 9.56 5.94 -12.48
CA ASP A 12 10.24 5.71 -13.76
C ASP A 12 9.87 6.77 -14.82
N LEU A 13 8.72 7.46 -14.66
CA LEU A 13 8.30 8.56 -15.53
C LEU A 13 9.19 9.79 -15.39
N MET A 14 9.35 10.53 -16.49
CA MET A 14 10.18 11.74 -16.56
C MET A 14 9.43 12.92 -17.19
N GLY A 15 9.91 14.14 -16.92
CA GLY A 15 9.44 15.36 -17.59
C GLY A 15 7.94 15.63 -17.43
N ALA A 16 7.26 15.89 -18.54
CA ALA A 16 5.85 16.28 -18.55
C ALA A 16 4.92 15.17 -18.00
N ASP A 17 5.23 13.90 -18.28
CA ASP A 17 4.43 12.77 -17.82
C ASP A 17 4.54 12.59 -16.30
N HIS A 18 5.75 12.73 -15.74
CA HIS A 18 5.95 12.75 -14.30
C HIS A 18 5.15 13.89 -13.64
N LYS A 19 5.25 15.11 -14.19
CA LYS A 19 4.51 16.27 -13.66
C LYS A 19 3.01 16.06 -13.70
N ARG A 20 2.48 15.45 -14.75
CA ARG A 20 1.06 15.14 -14.88
C ARG A 20 0.59 14.15 -13.82
N ILE A 21 1.27 13.01 -13.69
CA ILE A 21 0.89 11.98 -12.71
C ILE A 21 1.05 12.50 -11.28
N HIS A 22 2.15 13.18 -10.98
CA HIS A 22 2.36 13.80 -9.67
C HIS A 22 1.27 14.83 -9.34
N GLY A 23 0.84 15.63 -10.33
CA GLY A 23 -0.26 16.58 -10.17
C GLY A 23 -1.56 15.90 -9.75
N VAL A 24 -1.92 14.78 -10.38
CA VAL A 24 -3.11 13.99 -10.00
C VAL A 24 -2.97 13.40 -8.60
N MET A 25 -1.78 12.92 -8.21
CA MET A 25 -1.56 12.43 -6.84
C MET A 25 -1.69 13.55 -5.80
N ALA A 26 -1.23 14.77 -6.11
CA ALA A 26 -1.35 15.91 -5.21
C ALA A 26 -2.82 16.31 -4.94
N GLU A 27 -3.74 16.04 -5.89
CA GLU A 27 -5.18 16.24 -5.70
C GLU A 27 -5.74 15.37 -4.56
N LEU A 28 -5.21 14.16 -4.38
CA LEU A 28 -5.59 13.27 -3.27
C LEU A 28 -5.13 13.82 -1.91
N LEU A 29 -4.10 14.66 -1.89
CA LEU A 29 -3.54 15.26 -0.68
C LEU A 29 -4.12 16.64 -0.36
N LYS A 30 -5.11 17.11 -1.12
CA LYS A 30 -5.79 18.38 -0.84
C LYS A 30 -6.45 18.36 0.53
N LEU A 31 -6.46 19.52 1.18
CA LEU A 31 -6.98 19.68 2.56
C LEU A 31 -8.41 19.14 2.73
N ASP A 32 -9.27 19.35 1.74
CA ASP A 32 -10.66 18.88 1.79
C ASP A 32 -10.75 17.35 1.75
N MET A 33 -9.87 16.70 0.98
CA MET A 33 -9.73 15.25 0.97
C MET A 33 -9.13 14.73 2.27
N LEU A 34 -8.08 15.37 2.80
CA LEU A 34 -7.48 14.98 4.08
C LEU A 34 -8.49 15.02 5.23
N ARG A 35 -9.39 16.01 5.25
CA ARG A 35 -10.48 16.09 6.24
C ARG A 35 -11.45 14.91 6.12
N LEU A 36 -11.82 14.53 4.90
CA LEU A 36 -12.65 13.36 4.64
C LEU A 36 -11.94 12.06 5.06
N TYR A 37 -10.64 11.96 4.80
CA TYR A 37 -9.85 10.77 5.10
C TYR A 37 -9.64 10.59 6.59
N MET A 38 -9.55 11.67 7.36
CA MET A 38 -9.28 11.61 8.80
C MET A 38 -10.28 10.76 9.56
N GLY A 39 -11.58 10.86 9.25
CA GLY A 39 -12.60 10.03 9.87
C GLY A 39 -12.45 8.54 9.53
N LYS A 40 -12.11 8.22 8.27
CA LYS A 40 -11.86 6.85 7.82
C LYS A 40 -10.60 6.27 8.45
N ILE A 41 -9.52 7.04 8.49
CA ILE A 41 -8.24 6.67 9.11
C ILE A 41 -8.44 6.41 10.59
N ASP A 42 -9.08 7.32 11.33
CA ASP A 42 -9.34 7.16 12.76
C ASP A 42 -10.19 5.92 13.04
N GLY A 43 -11.22 5.66 12.23
CA GLY A 43 -12.02 4.44 12.31
C GLY A 43 -11.19 3.17 12.12
N GLU A 44 -10.35 3.12 11.08
CA GLU A 44 -9.49 1.96 10.81
C GLU A 44 -8.41 1.76 11.89
N VAL A 45 -7.84 2.84 12.41
CA VAL A 45 -6.86 2.78 13.51
C VAL A 45 -7.51 2.18 14.75
N ARG A 46 -8.68 2.67 15.17
CA ARG A 46 -9.39 2.15 16.35
C ARG A 46 -9.72 0.67 16.18
N ARG A 47 -10.32 0.31 15.04
CA ARG A 47 -10.63 -1.09 14.71
C ARG A 47 -9.38 -1.97 14.82
N HIS A 48 -8.28 -1.55 14.21
CA HIS A 48 -7.05 -2.34 14.19
C HIS A 48 -6.41 -2.47 15.58
N LEU A 49 -6.54 -1.46 16.44
CA LEU A 49 -6.14 -1.55 17.85
C LEU A 49 -7.02 -2.55 18.61
N ASP A 50 -8.33 -2.48 18.43
CA ASP A 50 -9.29 -3.34 19.12
C ASP A 50 -9.16 -4.81 18.70
N GLU A 51 -8.95 -5.09 17.41
CA GLU A 51 -8.93 -6.45 16.88
C GLU A 51 -7.54 -7.11 16.98
N CYS A 52 -6.46 -6.35 16.81
CA CYS A 52 -5.12 -6.93 16.66
C CYS A 52 -4.17 -6.64 17.83
N TRP A 53 -4.47 -5.66 18.69
CA TRP A 53 -3.56 -5.20 19.75
C TRP A 53 -4.14 -5.45 21.14
N ALA A 54 -5.44 -5.22 21.31
CA ALA A 54 -6.11 -5.38 22.58
C ALA A 54 -5.95 -6.81 23.14
N GLY A 55 -5.65 -6.91 24.44
CA GLY A 55 -5.46 -8.19 25.12
C GLY A 55 -4.12 -8.88 24.88
N GLN A 56 -3.25 -8.35 24.01
CA GLN A 56 -1.91 -8.91 23.79
C GLN A 56 -0.89 -8.33 24.77
N ARG A 57 -0.13 -9.21 25.43
CA ARG A 57 0.94 -8.80 26.37
C ARG A 57 2.20 -8.29 25.66
N ILE A 58 2.48 -8.82 24.48
CA ILE A 58 3.64 -8.47 23.64
C ILE A 58 3.13 -8.39 22.22
N ILE A 59 3.46 -7.30 21.53
CA ILE A 59 3.11 -7.08 20.13
C ILE A 59 4.37 -6.83 19.30
N THR A 60 4.37 -7.32 18.06
CA THR A 60 5.38 -6.95 17.08
C THR A 60 4.80 -5.83 16.23
N VAL A 61 5.27 -4.60 16.47
CA VAL A 61 4.65 -3.38 15.89
C VAL A 61 4.78 -3.32 14.37
N MET A 62 5.92 -3.73 13.81
CA MET A 62 6.20 -3.62 12.37
C MET A 62 5.14 -4.29 11.46
N PRO A 63 4.81 -5.58 11.61
CA PRO A 63 3.78 -6.21 10.78
C PRO A 63 2.39 -5.57 10.97
N LEU A 64 2.06 -5.16 12.20
CA LEU A 64 0.78 -4.53 12.51
C LEU A 64 0.63 -3.16 11.83
N ILE A 65 1.67 -2.32 11.87
CA ILE A 65 1.66 -1.02 11.19
C ILE A 65 1.69 -1.18 9.67
N LYS A 66 2.42 -2.16 9.13
CA LYS A 66 2.37 -2.48 7.69
C LYS A 66 0.95 -2.84 7.25
N ARG A 67 0.27 -3.70 8.03
CA ARG A 67 -1.11 -4.10 7.75
C ARG A 67 -2.07 -2.92 7.84
N LEU A 68 -2.05 -2.17 8.95
CA LEU A 68 -2.87 -0.98 9.13
C LEU A 68 -2.69 0.04 7.99
N THR A 69 -1.45 0.29 7.58
CA THR A 69 -1.16 1.22 6.47
C THR A 69 -1.76 0.74 5.16
N PHE A 70 -1.66 -0.56 4.87
CA PHE A 70 -2.29 -1.16 3.68
C PHE A 70 -3.83 -1.06 3.74
N ASP A 71 -4.43 -1.39 4.88
CA ASP A 71 -5.88 -1.31 5.09
C ASP A 71 -6.38 0.14 4.88
N ILE A 72 -5.67 1.14 5.41
CA ILE A 72 -5.97 2.56 5.17
C ILE A 72 -5.87 2.91 3.69
N ILE A 73 -4.76 2.59 3.02
CA ILE A 73 -4.56 2.94 1.61
C ILE A 73 -5.62 2.28 0.73
N SER A 74 -5.93 1.00 0.97
CA SER A 74 -6.95 0.28 0.21
C SER A 74 -8.36 0.83 0.44
N LEU A 75 -8.69 1.24 1.66
CA LEU A 75 -9.94 1.93 1.96
C LEU A 75 -10.03 3.31 1.29
N LEU A 76 -8.94 4.08 1.27
CA LEU A 76 -8.96 5.44 0.72
C LEU A 76 -8.95 5.46 -0.81
N LEU A 77 -8.16 4.61 -1.46
CA LEU A 77 -8.00 4.60 -2.91
C LEU A 77 -9.06 3.75 -3.62
N PHE A 78 -9.44 2.62 -3.02
CA PHE A 78 -10.32 1.64 -3.67
C PHE A 78 -11.67 1.49 -2.97
N SER A 79 -11.89 2.19 -1.85
CA SER A 79 -13.08 1.99 -0.99
C SER A 79 -13.27 0.52 -0.59
N LEU A 80 -12.17 -0.22 -0.47
CA LEU A 80 -12.15 -1.62 -0.03
C LEU A 80 -12.05 -1.65 1.49
N GLY A 81 -13.12 -2.12 2.14
CA GLY A 81 -13.10 -2.49 3.56
C GLY A 81 -12.69 -3.96 3.77
N GLN A 82 -12.82 -4.44 5.01
CA GLN A 82 -12.56 -5.83 5.38
C GLN A 82 -13.28 -6.79 4.44
N SER A 83 -12.49 -7.50 3.64
CA SER A 83 -12.98 -8.48 2.70
C SER A 83 -11.88 -9.48 2.36
N PRO A 84 -12.23 -10.70 1.94
CA PRO A 84 -11.24 -11.67 1.47
C PRO A 84 -10.38 -11.13 0.31
N LEU A 85 -10.94 -10.21 -0.50
CA LEU A 85 -10.20 -9.55 -1.57
C LEU A 85 -9.12 -8.61 -1.01
N GLN A 86 -9.43 -7.83 0.04
CA GLN A 86 -8.46 -6.96 0.69
C GLN A 86 -7.32 -7.78 1.32
N ASP A 87 -7.64 -8.91 1.95
CA ASP A 87 -6.63 -9.83 2.50
C ASP A 87 -5.70 -10.40 1.42
N ALA A 88 -6.27 -10.84 0.30
CA ALA A 88 -5.50 -11.34 -0.83
C ALA A 88 -4.56 -10.25 -1.40
N LEU A 89 -5.09 -9.03 -1.61
CA LEU A 89 -4.29 -7.91 -2.09
C LEU A 89 -3.19 -7.51 -1.09
N ALA A 90 -3.43 -7.62 0.22
CA ALA A 90 -2.41 -7.35 1.23
C ALA A 90 -1.26 -8.36 1.16
N ALA A 91 -1.57 -9.63 0.94
CA ALA A 91 -0.58 -10.69 0.75
C ALA A 91 0.24 -10.47 -0.53
N ASP A 92 -0.43 -10.15 -1.64
CA ASP A 92 0.23 -9.84 -2.90
C ASP A 92 1.14 -8.60 -2.76
N PHE A 93 0.65 -7.55 -2.08
CA PHE A 93 1.42 -6.34 -1.82
C PHE A 93 2.67 -6.61 -0.98
N ALA A 94 2.57 -7.46 0.04
CA ALA A 94 3.73 -7.86 0.84
C ALA A 94 4.79 -8.57 -0.04
N CYS A 95 4.36 -9.48 -0.93
CA CYS A 95 5.25 -10.15 -1.88
C CYS A 95 5.94 -9.15 -2.83
N ILE A 96 5.20 -8.18 -3.37
CA ILE A 96 5.73 -7.10 -4.21
C ILE A 96 6.78 -6.28 -3.43
N MET A 97 6.50 -5.92 -2.18
CA MET A 97 7.42 -5.13 -1.34
C MET A 97 8.73 -5.86 -1.04
N ASP A 98 8.68 -7.18 -0.82
CA ASP A 98 9.88 -7.99 -0.66
C ASP A 98 10.72 -8.02 -1.95
N GLY A 99 10.06 -8.04 -3.11
CA GLY A 99 10.71 -7.96 -4.41
C GLY A 99 11.40 -6.63 -4.70
N ILE A 100 10.92 -5.51 -4.17
CA ILE A 100 11.50 -4.16 -4.45
C ILE A 100 12.97 -4.08 -4.01
N TRP A 101 13.31 -4.73 -2.90
CA TRP A 101 14.67 -4.75 -2.36
C TRP A 101 15.52 -5.93 -2.87
N ALA A 102 14.92 -6.82 -3.67
CA ALA A 102 15.63 -7.95 -4.25
C ALA A 102 16.48 -7.50 -5.45
N ILE A 103 17.63 -8.15 -5.64
CA ILE A 103 18.45 -7.96 -6.84
C ILE A 103 17.66 -8.55 -8.01
N PRO A 104 17.35 -7.78 -9.07
CA PRO A 104 16.57 -8.27 -10.20
C PRO A 104 17.44 -9.23 -11.04
N MET A 105 17.44 -10.51 -10.66
CA MET A 105 18.10 -11.57 -11.41
C MET A 105 17.07 -12.33 -12.25
N ASN A 106 17.03 -12.05 -13.55
CA ASN A 106 16.25 -12.83 -14.51
C ASN A 106 17.14 -13.97 -15.03
N LEU A 107 17.26 -15.05 -14.25
CA LEU A 107 18.13 -16.17 -14.60
C LEU A 107 17.40 -17.15 -15.52
N PRO A 108 17.98 -17.51 -16.68
CA PRO A 108 17.51 -18.68 -17.41
C PRO A 108 17.68 -19.88 -16.46
N PHE A 109 16.69 -20.79 -16.42
CA PHE A 109 16.59 -21.95 -15.51
C PHE A 109 15.73 -21.79 -14.23
N THR A 110 15.00 -20.70 -14.01
CA THR A 110 13.89 -20.68 -13.02
C THR A 110 12.52 -20.72 -13.71
N ALA A 111 11.49 -21.22 -13.01
CA ALA A 111 10.14 -21.44 -13.55
C ALA A 111 9.30 -20.16 -13.71
N PHE A 112 9.90 -18.97 -13.59
CA PHE A 112 9.20 -17.70 -13.74
C PHE A 112 9.39 -17.17 -15.15
N ARG A 113 8.25 -16.94 -15.83
CA ARG A 113 8.17 -16.35 -17.16
C ARG A 113 7.68 -14.92 -17.05
#